data_AF-A0A0W7X8W3-F1
#
_entry.id   AF-A0A0W7X8W3-F1
#
_cell.length_a   1.000
_cell.length_b   1.000
_cell.length_c   1.000
_cell.angle_alpha   90.00
_cell.angle_beta   90.00
_cell.angle_gamma   90.00
#
_symmetry.space_group_name_H-M   'P 1'
#
loop_
_entity.id
_entity.type
_entity.pdbx_description
1 polymer ?
#
loop_
_entity_poly.entity_id
_entity_poly.type
_entity_poly.pdbx_seq_one_letter_code
_entity_poly.pdbx_strand_id
1 'polypeptide(L)'
;MPFLFDTSTALNTFERCEQLCRTAREAVGRAREIRSEAVRIRQEAAAVRAAMRHRRRQDDRSGPARPTGAPAPAHLVAAAQLTALAAFVHARLDEEVAASGLFHEARCPAGRAPGAPGTPGTPGCRCPVPHRMHQDIAVRRSIVHTSQAAIRDADHGSPHWPHDELSALLHLKALALSYETHGLWQEEWRP
;
A
#
# COMPACT_ATOMS: atom_id res chain seq x y z
N MET A 1 28.34 43.51 -39.94
CA MET A 1 27.46 42.34 -39.76
C MET A 1 26.64 42.54 -38.50
N PRO A 2 25.45 43.16 -38.56
CA PRO A 2 24.61 43.30 -37.39
C PRO A 2 23.87 41.97 -37.12
N PHE A 3 24.06 41.43 -35.92
CA PHE A 3 23.27 40.31 -35.41
C PHE A 3 21.83 40.80 -35.17
N LEU A 4 20.93 40.53 -36.11
CA LEU A 4 19.50 40.65 -35.89
C LEU A 4 19.09 39.51 -34.95
N PHE A 5 19.07 39.79 -33.65
CA PHE A 5 18.42 38.91 -32.69
C PHE A 5 16.93 38.84 -33.05
N ASP A 6 16.48 37.64 -33.40
CA ASP A 6 15.09 37.36 -33.75
C ASP A 6 14.21 37.51 -32.50
N THR A 7 13.61 38.70 -32.36
CA THR A 7 12.75 39.09 -31.24
C THR A 7 11.53 38.18 -31.09
N SER A 8 11.13 37.50 -32.17
CA SER A 8 10.03 36.52 -32.15
C SER A 8 10.36 35.30 -31.28
N THR A 9 11.61 34.84 -31.32
CA THR A 9 12.07 33.68 -30.53
C THR A 9 12.16 34.04 -29.04
N ALA A 10 12.62 35.26 -28.73
CA ALA A 10 12.72 35.75 -27.36
C ALA A 10 11.34 35.87 -26.69
N LEU A 11 10.35 36.47 -27.38
CA LEU A 11 8.99 36.62 -26.86
C LEU A 11 8.33 35.27 -26.52
N ASN A 12 8.49 34.26 -27.39
CA ASN A 12 7.97 32.91 -27.15
C ASN A 12 8.59 32.26 -25.89
N THR A 13 9.89 32.48 -25.63
CA THR A 13 10.53 31.96 -24.42
C THR A 13 10.04 32.62 -23.14
N PHE A 14 9.78 33.93 -23.15
CA PHE A 14 9.25 34.64 -21.97
C PHE A 14 7.82 34.20 -21.65
N GLU A 15 6.94 34.13 -22.64
CA GLU A 15 5.56 33.64 -22.47
C GLU A 15 5.53 32.20 -21.92
N ARG A 16 6.42 31.35 -22.43
CA ARG A 16 6.56 29.97 -21.94
C ARG A 16 7.04 29.91 -20.49
N CYS A 17 8.00 30.74 -20.10
CA CYS A 17 8.44 30.85 -18.72
C CYS A 17 7.33 31.34 -17.78
N GLU A 18 6.55 32.34 -18.20
CA GLU A 18 5.42 32.83 -17.41
C GLU A 18 4.34 31.76 -17.24
N GLN A 19 4.02 31.03 -18.32
CA GLN A 19 3.09 29.92 -18.29
C GLN A 19 3.53 28.83 -17.30
N LEU A 20 4.81 28.46 -17.31
CA LEU A 20 5.40 27.49 -16.37
C LEU A 20 5.32 27.97 -14.92
N CYS A 21 5.61 29.25 -14.67
CA CYS A 21 5.48 29.85 -13.34
C CYS A 21 4.03 29.82 -12.84
N ARG A 22 3.05 30.09 -13.70
CA ARG A 22 1.62 29.98 -13.35
C ARG A 22 1.25 28.54 -12.99
N THR A 23 1.60 27.57 -13.85
CA THR A 23 1.28 26.15 -13.59
C THR A 23 1.94 25.64 -12.32
N ALA A 24 3.17 26.06 -12.05
CA ALA A 24 3.88 25.69 -10.82
C ALA A 24 3.15 26.22 -9.56
N ARG A 25 2.69 27.49 -9.57
CA ARG A 25 1.94 28.07 -8.45
C ARG A 25 0.61 27.34 -8.22
N GLU A 26 -0.11 27.04 -9.29
CA GLU A 26 -1.36 26.27 -9.20
C GLU A 26 -1.14 24.86 -8.64
N ALA A 27 -0.06 24.19 -9.08
CA ALA A 27 0.30 22.87 -8.56
C ALA A 27 0.62 22.90 -7.06
N VAL A 28 1.34 23.93 -6.60
CA VAL A 28 1.61 24.14 -5.17
C VAL A 28 0.31 24.41 -4.39
N GLY A 29 -0.63 25.17 -4.98
CA GLY A 29 -1.97 25.39 -4.43
C GLY A 29 -2.73 24.09 -4.22
N ARG A 30 -2.88 23.27 -5.26
CA ARG A 30 -3.53 21.96 -5.18
C ARG A 30 -2.87 21.02 -4.17
N ALA A 31 -1.53 20.99 -4.14
CA ALA A 31 -0.80 20.17 -3.17
C ALA A 31 -1.02 20.64 -1.71
N ARG A 32 -1.30 21.93 -1.49
CA ARG A 32 -1.66 22.44 -0.16
C ARG A 32 -3.08 22.01 0.23
N GLU A 33 -4.03 22.10 -0.69
CA GLU A 33 -5.42 21.66 -0.49
C GLU A 33 -5.52 20.17 -0.15
N ILE A 34 -4.84 19.32 -0.93
CA ILE A 34 -4.79 17.87 -0.69
C ILE A 34 -4.23 17.57 0.70
N ARG A 35 -3.17 18.29 1.12
CA ARG A 35 -2.59 18.10 2.46
C ARG A 35 -3.54 18.54 3.57
N SER A 36 -4.24 19.66 3.42
CA SER A 36 -5.25 20.08 4.42
C SER A 36 -6.39 19.08 4.52
N GLU A 37 -6.85 18.54 3.40
CA GLU A 37 -7.93 17.55 3.37
C GLU A 37 -7.50 16.23 4.02
N ALA A 38 -6.30 15.75 3.73
CA ALA A 38 -5.75 14.56 4.36
C ALA A 38 -5.62 14.72 5.89
N VAL A 39 -5.24 15.91 6.39
CA VAL A 39 -5.21 16.21 7.83
C VAL A 39 -6.61 16.18 8.42
N ARG A 40 -7.61 16.77 7.75
CA ARG A 40 -9.01 16.76 8.18
C ARG A 40 -9.56 15.33 8.31
N ILE A 41 -9.37 14.50 7.28
CA ILE A 41 -9.79 13.09 7.27
C ILE A 41 -9.14 12.32 8.43
N ARG A 42 -7.84 12.55 8.69
CA ARG A 42 -7.14 11.90 9.82
C ARG A 42 -7.70 12.30 11.18
N GLN A 43 -8.07 13.58 11.35
CA GLN A 43 -8.70 14.07 12.58
C GLN A 43 -10.09 13.47 12.79
N GLU A 44 -10.91 13.41 11.74
CA GLU A 44 -12.23 12.77 11.79
C GLU A 44 -12.14 11.29 12.14
N ALA A 45 -11.24 10.55 11.48
CA ALA A 45 -11.01 9.14 11.80
C ALA A 45 -10.52 8.93 13.25
N ALA A 46 -9.69 9.84 13.77
CA ALA A 46 -9.24 9.79 15.16
C ALA A 46 -10.40 10.06 16.15
N ALA A 47 -11.27 11.03 15.85
CA ALA A 47 -12.46 11.32 16.66
C ALA A 47 -13.42 10.13 16.70
N VAL A 48 -13.68 9.49 15.56
CA VAL A 48 -14.52 8.28 15.48
C VAL A 48 -13.95 7.15 16.33
N ARG A 49 -12.64 6.87 16.24
CA ARG A 49 -11.98 5.86 17.08
C ARG A 49 -12.06 6.20 18.57
N ALA A 50 -11.90 7.47 18.94
CA ALA A 50 -12.03 7.89 20.33
C ALA A 50 -13.47 7.69 20.84
N ALA A 51 -14.48 8.03 20.04
CA ALA A 51 -15.88 7.82 20.36
C ALA A 51 -16.22 6.33 20.54
N MET A 52 -15.74 5.46 19.64
CA MET A 52 -15.93 4.01 19.78
C MET A 52 -15.28 3.46 21.06
N ARG A 53 -14.08 3.93 21.42
CA ARG A 53 -13.42 3.54 22.68
C ARG A 53 -14.21 3.99 23.91
N HIS A 54 -14.80 5.18 23.87
CA HIS A 54 -15.64 5.67 24.96
C HIS A 54 -16.91 4.83 25.13
N ARG A 55 -17.59 4.50 24.02
CA ARG A 55 -18.78 3.66 24.02
C ARG A 55 -18.50 2.27 24.61
N ARG A 56 -17.41 1.63 24.18
CA ARG A 56 -16.98 0.32 24.73
C ARG A 56 -16.75 0.36 26.24
N ARG A 57 -16.14 1.44 26.75
CA ARG A 57 -15.92 1.62 28.19
C ARG A 57 -17.22 1.84 28.97
N GLN A 58 -18.24 2.44 28.36
CA GLN A 58 -19.56 2.58 28.97
C GLN A 58 -20.28 1.24 29.03
N ASP A 59 -20.23 0.45 27.95
CA ASP A 59 -20.80 -0.89 27.90
C ASP A 59 -20.15 -1.82 28.94
N ASP A 60 -18.82 -1.75 29.13
CA ASP A 60 -18.09 -2.49 30.17
C ASP A 60 -18.49 -2.06 31.60
N ARG A 61 -19.04 -0.87 31.80
CA ARG A 61 -19.42 -0.32 33.12
C ARG A 61 -20.89 -0.58 33.49
N SER A 62 -21.72 -0.89 32.50
CA SER A 62 -23.16 -1.14 32.66
C SER A 62 -23.57 -2.58 32.35
N GLY A 63 -22.65 -3.43 31.88
CA GLY A 63 -22.89 -4.85 31.66
C GLY A 63 -22.96 -5.65 32.98
N PRO A 64 -23.80 -6.70 33.04
CA PRO A 64 -23.83 -7.61 34.19
C PRO A 64 -22.46 -8.27 34.40
N ALA A 65 -22.18 -8.63 35.65
CA ALA A 65 -20.91 -9.22 36.10
C ALA A 65 -20.35 -10.22 35.07
N ARG A 66 -19.15 -9.88 34.57
CA ARG A 66 -18.40 -10.67 33.59
C ARG A 66 -18.37 -12.14 34.03
N PRO A 67 -18.96 -13.08 33.28
CA PRO A 67 -18.72 -14.48 33.55
C PRO A 67 -17.22 -14.69 33.44
N THR A 68 -16.65 -15.35 34.45
CA THR A 68 -15.26 -15.77 34.52
C THR A 68 -15.05 -16.84 33.45
N GLY A 69 -15.07 -16.42 32.18
CA GLY A 69 -14.96 -17.28 31.02
C GLY A 69 -13.55 -17.85 31.01
N ALA A 70 -13.47 -19.18 31.09
CA ALA A 70 -12.25 -19.93 30.84
C ALA A 70 -11.52 -19.37 29.60
N PRO A 71 -10.17 -19.35 29.61
CA PRO A 71 -9.40 -18.88 28.46
C PRO A 71 -9.93 -19.55 27.20
N ALA A 72 -10.14 -18.74 26.15
CA ALA A 72 -10.61 -19.25 24.86
C ALA A 72 -9.74 -20.45 24.47
N PRO A 73 -10.36 -21.57 24.06
CA PRO A 73 -9.60 -22.77 23.80
C PRO A 73 -8.54 -22.48 22.72
N ALA A 74 -7.32 -23.00 22.95
CA ALA A 74 -6.11 -22.59 22.23
C ALA A 74 -6.23 -22.65 20.69
N HIS A 75 -7.08 -23.53 20.16
CA HIS A 75 -7.35 -23.64 18.72
C HIS A 75 -8.03 -22.39 18.13
N LEU A 76 -8.91 -21.71 18.88
CA LEU A 76 -9.55 -20.46 18.41
C LEU A 76 -8.55 -19.30 18.35
N VAL A 77 -7.58 -19.28 19.28
CA VAL A 77 -6.51 -18.26 19.31
C VAL A 77 -5.57 -18.45 18.12
N ALA A 78 -5.21 -19.68 17.80
CA ALA A 78 -4.38 -20.00 16.63
C ALA A 78 -5.09 -19.61 15.31
N ALA A 79 -6.36 -19.98 15.13
CA ALA A 79 -7.14 -19.62 13.94
C ALA A 79 -7.27 -18.10 13.75
N ALA A 80 -7.47 -17.36 14.84
CA ALA A 80 -7.52 -15.90 14.81
C ALA A 80 -6.18 -15.26 14.41
N GLN A 81 -5.06 -15.78 14.94
CA GLN A 81 -3.71 -15.32 14.59
C GLN A 81 -3.38 -15.59 13.12
N LEU A 82 -3.76 -16.75 12.59
CA LEU A 82 -3.57 -17.12 11.19
C LEU A 82 -4.38 -16.21 10.26
N THR A 83 -5.63 -15.92 10.63
CA THR A 83 -6.48 -14.98 9.90
C THR A 83 -5.88 -13.59 9.89
N ALA A 84 -5.35 -13.12 11.03
CA ALA A 84 -4.68 -11.83 11.14
C ALA A 84 -3.40 -11.75 10.28
N LEU A 85 -2.59 -12.82 10.28
CA LEU A 85 -1.37 -12.90 9.48
C LEU A 85 -1.68 -12.83 7.98
N ALA A 86 -2.66 -13.60 7.52
CA ALA A 86 -3.04 -13.58 6.11
C ALA A 86 -3.65 -12.23 5.70
N ALA A 87 -4.48 -11.63 6.56
CA ALA A 87 -5.01 -10.29 6.34
C ALA A 87 -3.90 -9.22 6.25
N PHE A 88 -2.88 -9.32 7.12
CA PHE A 88 -1.70 -8.46 7.05
C PHE A 88 -0.98 -8.57 5.70
N VAL A 89 -0.71 -9.79 5.23
CA VAL A 89 -0.04 -9.99 3.94
C VAL A 89 -0.89 -9.47 2.78
N HIS A 90 -2.20 -9.71 2.80
CA HIS A 90 -3.10 -9.16 1.77
C HIS A 90 -3.07 -7.63 1.71
N ALA A 91 -3.16 -6.97 2.87
CA ALA A 91 -3.11 -5.51 2.93
C ALA A 91 -1.81 -4.96 2.31
N ARG A 92 -0.67 -5.59 2.61
CA ARG A 92 0.62 -5.17 2.05
C ARG A 92 0.75 -5.42 0.55
N LEU A 93 0.20 -6.51 0.05
CA LEU A 93 0.14 -6.77 -1.39
C LEU A 93 -0.74 -5.73 -2.11
N ASP A 94 -1.84 -5.29 -1.49
CA ASP A 94 -2.71 -4.25 -2.05
C ASP A 94 -2.00 -2.88 -2.11
N GLU A 95 -1.22 -2.56 -1.08
CA GLU A 95 -0.37 -1.36 -1.07
C GLU A 95 0.72 -1.41 -2.15
N GLU A 96 1.36 -2.57 -2.37
CA GLU A 96 2.31 -2.76 -3.48
C GLU A 96 1.64 -2.53 -4.86
N VAL A 97 0.40 -3.00 -5.04
CA VAL A 97 -0.35 -2.74 -6.28
C VAL A 97 -0.57 -1.24 -6.44
N ALA A 98 -1.02 -0.55 -5.39
CA ALA A 98 -1.21 0.90 -5.45
C ALA A 98 0.10 1.63 -5.79
N ALA A 99 1.20 1.27 -5.11
CA ALA A 99 2.53 1.85 -5.33
C ALA A 99 3.05 1.60 -6.75
N SER A 100 2.76 0.42 -7.35
CA SER A 100 3.14 0.13 -8.73
C SER A 100 2.47 1.06 -9.75
N GLY A 101 1.25 1.53 -9.46
CA GLY A 101 0.56 2.53 -10.28
C GLY A 101 1.23 3.91 -10.23
N LEU A 102 1.92 4.21 -9.13
CA LEU A 102 2.63 5.47 -8.89
C LEU A 102 4.09 5.42 -9.38
N PHE A 103 4.55 4.29 -9.92
CA PHE A 103 5.95 4.09 -10.34
C PHE A 103 6.45 5.17 -11.34
N HIS A 104 5.54 5.71 -12.14
CA HIS A 104 5.82 6.75 -13.14
C HIS A 104 5.52 8.19 -12.68
N GLU A 105 5.08 8.40 -11.43
CA GLU A 105 5.02 9.74 -10.84
C GLU A 105 6.42 10.31 -10.62
N ALA A 106 7.40 9.43 -10.35
CA ALA A 106 8.82 9.75 -10.39
C ALA A 106 9.40 9.59 -11.80
N ARG A 107 10.53 10.26 -12.08
CA ARG A 107 11.21 10.19 -13.38
C ARG A 107 11.69 8.76 -13.64
N CYS A 108 11.06 8.09 -14.61
CA CYS A 108 11.42 6.72 -14.99
C CYS A 108 12.91 6.67 -15.43
N PRO A 109 13.74 5.82 -14.81
CA PRO A 109 15.17 5.73 -15.17
C PRO A 109 15.38 5.22 -16.60
N ALA A 110 14.44 4.43 -17.15
CA ALA A 110 14.46 3.98 -18.54
C ALA A 110 14.24 5.12 -19.56
N GLY A 111 13.67 6.26 -19.13
CA GLY A 111 13.53 7.48 -19.94
C GLY A 111 14.83 8.27 -20.12
N ARG A 112 15.98 7.80 -19.58
CA ARG A 112 17.30 8.37 -19.87
C ARG A 112 17.96 7.77 -21.12
N ALA A 113 17.38 6.75 -21.74
CA ALA A 113 17.91 6.20 -23.00
C ALA A 113 17.62 7.18 -24.16
N PRO A 114 18.63 7.61 -24.95
CA PRO A 114 18.42 8.48 -26.09
C PRO A 114 17.52 7.76 -27.11
N GLY A 115 16.32 8.30 -27.34
CA GLY A 115 15.33 7.75 -28.28
C GLY A 115 14.06 7.17 -27.65
N ALA A 116 13.92 7.13 -26.33
CA ALA A 116 12.68 6.70 -25.69
C ALA A 116 11.67 7.87 -25.59
N PRO A 117 10.50 7.81 -26.26
CA PRO A 117 9.43 8.76 -25.99
C PRO A 117 8.90 8.50 -24.58
N GLY A 118 9.23 9.37 -23.64
CA GLY A 118 8.79 9.25 -22.26
C GLY A 118 9.35 10.35 -21.37
N THR A 119 8.75 11.53 -21.44
CA THR A 119 8.84 12.52 -20.37
C THR A 119 8.32 11.92 -19.06
N PRO A 120 8.86 12.32 -17.89
CA PRO A 120 8.29 11.94 -16.59
C PRO A 120 6.78 12.22 -16.55
N GLY A 121 5.98 11.25 -16.11
CA GLY A 121 4.52 11.38 -16.00
C GLY A 121 3.71 11.16 -17.28
N THR A 122 4.27 10.60 -18.36
CA THR A 122 3.46 10.27 -19.55
C THR A 122 2.78 8.89 -19.44
N PRO A 123 1.44 8.82 -19.49
CA PRO A 123 0.74 7.56 -19.75
C PRO A 123 1.17 7.04 -21.13
N GLY A 124 1.88 5.90 -21.17
CA GLY A 124 2.45 5.33 -22.39
C GLY A 124 3.90 4.86 -22.30
N CYS A 125 4.57 5.01 -21.15
CA CYS A 125 5.90 4.44 -20.94
C CYS A 125 5.86 2.91 -21.08
N ARG A 126 6.67 2.33 -21.99
CA ARG A 126 6.80 0.87 -22.20
C ARG A 126 7.73 0.20 -21.17
N CYS A 127 7.85 0.76 -19.98
CA CYS A 127 8.68 0.18 -18.93
C CYS A 127 8.12 -1.19 -18.52
N PRO A 128 8.92 -2.27 -18.50
CA PRO A 128 8.43 -3.59 -18.09
C PRO A 128 8.25 -3.70 -16.56
N VAL A 129 8.74 -2.74 -15.78
CA VAL A 129 8.80 -2.83 -14.32
C VAL A 129 7.41 -2.93 -13.68
N PRO A 130 6.42 -2.04 -13.97
CA PRO A 130 5.09 -2.17 -13.37
C PRO A 130 4.44 -3.52 -13.70
N HIS A 131 4.61 -4.01 -14.94
CA HIS A 131 4.08 -5.30 -15.33
C HIS A 131 4.72 -6.47 -14.55
N ARG A 132 6.04 -6.45 -14.35
CA ARG A 132 6.73 -7.45 -13.53
C ARG A 132 6.31 -7.38 -12.06
N MET A 133 6.14 -6.18 -11.51
CA MET A 133 5.59 -6.00 -10.16
C MET A 133 4.20 -6.64 -10.04
N HIS A 134 3.33 -6.43 -11.03
CA HIS A 134 1.99 -7.05 -11.03
C HIS A 134 2.05 -8.57 -11.09
N GLN A 135 2.95 -9.14 -11.90
CA GLN A 135 3.17 -10.58 -11.96
C GLN A 135 3.66 -11.12 -10.61
N ASP A 136 4.65 -10.48 -10.00
CA ASP A 136 5.19 -10.90 -8.69
C ASP A 136 4.11 -10.84 -7.60
N ILE A 137 3.31 -9.77 -7.58
CA ILE A 137 2.19 -9.63 -6.64
C ILE A 137 1.15 -10.73 -6.88
N ALA A 138 0.82 -11.05 -8.13
CA ALA A 138 -0.13 -12.12 -8.45
C ALA A 138 0.36 -13.49 -7.95
N VAL A 139 1.65 -13.79 -8.13
CA VAL A 139 2.27 -15.02 -7.60
C VAL A 139 2.17 -15.06 -6.07
N ARG A 140 2.52 -13.97 -5.38
CA ARG A 140 2.44 -13.91 -3.91
C ARG A 140 0.99 -14.05 -3.41
N ARG A 141 0.01 -13.45 -4.09
CA ARG A 141 -1.42 -13.64 -3.78
C ARG A 141 -1.84 -15.11 -3.94
N SER A 142 -1.38 -15.78 -4.99
CA SER A 142 -1.65 -17.21 -5.19
C SER A 142 -1.06 -18.07 -4.06
N ILE A 143 0.14 -17.74 -3.59
CA ILE A 143 0.77 -18.42 -2.45
C ILE A 143 -0.07 -18.22 -1.19
N VAL A 144 -0.47 -16.98 -0.88
CA VAL A 144 -1.32 -16.69 0.29
C VAL A 144 -2.62 -17.48 0.25
N HIS A 145 -3.31 -17.47 -0.89
CA HIS A 145 -4.57 -18.22 -1.06
C HIS A 145 -4.37 -19.72 -0.88
N THR A 146 -3.31 -20.29 -1.47
CA THR A 146 -3.00 -21.71 -1.35
C THR A 146 -2.66 -22.09 0.09
N SER A 147 -1.86 -21.26 0.78
CA SER A 147 -1.54 -21.47 2.19
C SER A 147 -2.78 -21.36 3.09
N GLN A 148 -3.68 -20.40 2.82
CA GLN A 148 -4.94 -20.29 3.57
C GLN A 148 -5.83 -21.52 3.39
N ALA A 149 -5.94 -22.04 2.16
CA ALA A 149 -6.70 -23.25 1.88
C ALA A 149 -6.10 -24.47 2.59
N ALA A 150 -4.77 -24.66 2.49
CA ALA A 150 -4.07 -25.77 3.15
C ALA A 150 -4.24 -25.77 4.68
N ILE A 151 -4.33 -24.58 5.29
CA ILE A 151 -4.52 -24.44 6.74
C ILE A 151 -5.99 -24.59 7.13
N ARG A 152 -6.92 -24.03 6.36
CA ARG A 152 -8.37 -24.08 6.67
C ARG A 152 -8.94 -25.48 6.47
N ASP A 153 -8.52 -26.14 5.40
CA ASP A 153 -9.05 -27.41 4.93
C ASP A 153 -8.08 -28.57 5.23
N ALA A 154 -7.26 -28.42 6.28
CA ALA A 154 -6.26 -29.42 6.67
C ALA A 154 -6.92 -30.78 6.97
N ASP A 155 -6.58 -31.79 6.18
CA ASP A 155 -7.00 -33.17 6.43
C ASP A 155 -6.03 -33.83 7.41
N HIS A 156 -6.45 -33.95 8.67
CA HIS A 156 -5.67 -34.61 9.72
C HIS A 156 -5.53 -36.13 9.52
N GLY A 157 -6.24 -36.72 8.55
CA GLY A 157 -6.06 -38.11 8.12
C GLY A 157 -5.02 -38.29 7.02
N SER A 158 -4.52 -37.20 6.42
CA SER A 158 -3.55 -37.24 5.33
C SER A 158 -2.17 -37.73 5.80
N PRO A 159 -1.46 -38.57 5.03
CA PRO A 159 -0.09 -38.96 5.33
C PRO A 159 0.91 -37.79 5.28
N HIS A 160 0.51 -36.66 4.69
CA HIS A 160 1.32 -35.44 4.62
C HIS A 160 1.04 -34.47 5.78
N TRP A 161 0.07 -34.77 6.66
CA TRP A 161 -0.12 -34.01 7.88
C TRP A 161 0.98 -34.33 8.91
N PRO A 162 1.54 -33.33 9.62
CA PRO A 162 1.23 -31.90 9.62
C PRO A 162 2.11 -31.06 8.66
N HIS A 163 2.86 -31.70 7.77
CA HIS A 163 3.85 -31.01 6.94
C HIS A 163 3.23 -29.93 6.05
N ASP A 164 2.12 -30.22 5.38
CA ASP A 164 1.48 -29.27 4.45
C ASP A 164 1.01 -28.00 5.18
N GLU A 165 0.41 -28.18 6.36
CA GLU A 165 -0.05 -27.08 7.22
C GLU A 165 1.13 -26.24 7.73
N LEU A 166 2.20 -26.89 8.20
CA LEU A 166 3.41 -26.21 8.65
C LEU A 166 4.12 -25.47 7.52
N SER A 167 4.18 -26.06 6.32
CA SER A 167 4.74 -25.43 5.13
C SER A 167 3.94 -24.20 4.72
N ALA A 168 2.61 -24.30 4.70
CA ALA A 168 1.71 -23.19 4.43
C ALA A 168 1.92 -22.03 5.44
N LEU A 169 2.06 -22.35 6.73
CA LEU A 169 2.36 -21.37 7.77
C LEU A 169 3.72 -20.68 7.57
N LEU A 170 4.75 -21.46 7.24
CA LEU A 170 6.10 -20.94 6.99
C LEU A 170 6.10 -20.00 5.79
N HIS A 171 5.39 -20.34 4.71
CA HIS A 171 5.24 -19.45 3.55
C HIS A 171 4.56 -18.12 3.92
N LEU A 172 3.47 -18.15 4.69
CA LEU A 172 2.80 -16.94 5.15
C LEU A 172 3.71 -16.07 6.02
N LYS A 173 4.45 -16.68 6.95
CA LYS A 173 5.42 -15.97 7.80
C LYS A 173 6.57 -15.38 6.99
N ALA A 174 7.10 -16.12 6.02
CA ALA A 174 8.17 -15.64 5.15
C ALA A 174 7.73 -14.43 4.32
N LEU A 175 6.51 -14.47 3.78
CA LEU A 175 5.92 -13.33 3.07
C LEU A 175 5.74 -12.14 4.03
N ALA A 176 5.16 -12.34 5.21
CA ALA A 176 4.97 -11.28 6.19
C ALA A 176 6.29 -10.64 6.64
N LEU A 177 7.33 -11.45 6.87
CA LEU A 177 8.64 -10.98 7.31
C LEU A 177 9.27 -10.00 6.33
N SER A 178 9.05 -10.18 5.02
CA SER A 178 9.55 -9.25 4.01
C SER A 178 8.97 -7.83 4.16
N TYR A 179 7.74 -7.72 4.67
CA TYR A 179 7.09 -6.45 4.98
C TYR A 179 7.47 -5.91 6.36
N GLU A 180 7.59 -6.78 7.36
CA GLU A 180 7.98 -6.38 8.72
C GLU A 180 9.41 -5.84 8.79
N THR A 181 10.32 -6.38 7.98
CA THR A 181 11.74 -6.00 8.01
C THR A 181 12.10 -4.80 7.12
N HIS A 182 11.20 -4.43 6.20
CA HIS A 182 11.49 -3.42 5.19
C HIS A 182 11.03 -2.04 5.67
N GLY A 183 11.96 -1.10 5.83
CA GLY A 183 11.73 0.21 6.46
C GLY A 183 10.55 1.02 5.89
N LEU A 184 10.30 0.96 4.57
CA LEU A 184 9.15 1.64 3.94
C LEU A 184 7.79 1.13 4.45
N TRP A 185 7.69 -0.12 4.89
CA TRP A 185 6.45 -0.77 5.29
C TRP A 185 6.24 -0.78 6.81
N GLN A 186 7.25 -0.38 7.59
CA GLN A 186 7.17 -0.26 9.05
C GLN A 186 6.40 0.98 9.50
N GLU A 187 6.32 2.03 8.68
CA GLU A 187 5.83 3.35 9.13
C GLU A 187 4.30 3.46 9.24
N GLU A 188 3.50 2.53 8.69
CA GLU A 188 2.05 2.65 8.70
C GLU A 188 1.35 1.27 8.78
N TRP A 189 1.38 0.66 9.96
CA TRP A 189 0.33 -0.28 10.38
C TRP A 189 -0.23 0.21 11.72
N ARG A 190 -1.30 1.01 11.67
CA ARG A 190 -2.11 1.28 12.86
C ARG A 190 -3.34 0.36 12.81
N PRO A 191 -3.57 -0.47 13.84
CA PRO A 191 -4.79 -1.27 13.93
C PRO A 191 -6.04 -0.39 14.01
#